data_AF-A0A926EZC1-F1
#
_entry.id   AF-A0A926EZC1-F1
#
_cell.length_a   1.000
_cell.length_b   1.000
_cell.length_c   1.000
_cell.angle_alpha   90.00
_cell.angle_beta   90.00
_cell.angle_gamma   90.00
#
_symmetry.space_group_name_H-M   'P 1'
#
loop_
_entity.id
_entity.type
_entity.pdbx_description
1 polymer ?
#
loop_
_entity_poly.entity_id
_entity_poly.type
_entity_poly.pdbx_seq_one_letter_code
_entity_poly.pdbx_strand_id
1 'polypeptide(L)'
;MKKFNSFILIILVLSLIVGCTPQTTKPEKKEDKDIVNSGDSKPEPMLSKTTPEDFPEDIVPLYAVDRVERGIFAGENYYQVYYYSNTEPQELYDHYELLFSDDDDINLHEKINAYEFNGKKNNYNIKLHIIASNEENFKSTVIVILSGVNSDIE
;
A
#
# COMPACT_ATOMS: atom_id res chain seq x y z
N MET A 1 -12.13 -38.54 44.83
CA MET A 1 -13.43 -38.19 45.47
C MET A 1 -13.16 -37.51 46.82
N LYS A 2 -13.77 -36.34 47.05
CA LYS A 2 -13.99 -35.55 48.30
C LYS A 2 -13.97 -34.06 47.87
N LYS A 3 -15.06 -33.42 47.43
CA LYS A 3 -16.32 -32.98 48.09
C LYS A 3 -16.12 -32.23 49.41
N PHE A 4 -16.26 -30.90 49.35
CA PHE A 4 -16.90 -29.96 50.29
C PHE A 4 -17.16 -28.67 49.46
N ASN A 5 -18.37 -28.31 49.03
CA ASN A 5 -19.48 -27.63 49.76
C ASN A 5 -18.96 -26.52 50.69
N SER A 6 -19.46 -25.28 50.75
CA SER A 6 -20.68 -24.63 50.28
C SER A 6 -20.59 -23.13 50.62
N PHE A 7 -21.20 -22.28 49.78
CA PHE A 7 -22.03 -21.10 50.12
C PHE A 7 -21.47 -19.88 50.89
N ILE A 8 -21.72 -18.69 50.30
CA ILE A 8 -22.20 -17.38 50.83
C ILE A 8 -22.07 -16.43 49.59
N LEU A 9 -23.08 -16.13 48.75
CA LEU A 9 -24.33 -15.36 48.97
C LEU A 9 -24.05 -14.05 49.76
N ILE A 10 -24.28 -12.80 49.35
CA ILE A 10 -25.30 -12.22 48.45
C ILE A 10 -25.13 -10.65 48.50
N ILE A 11 -25.53 -9.91 47.44
CA ILE A 11 -26.21 -8.57 47.46
C ILE A 11 -25.38 -7.30 47.83
N LEU A 12 -25.56 -6.07 47.30
CA LEU A 12 -26.33 -5.35 46.25
C LEU A 12 -25.59 -3.97 46.12
N VAL A 13 -25.27 -3.42 44.94
CA VAL A 13 -26.06 -2.46 44.11
C VAL A 13 -25.95 -0.97 44.48
N LEU A 14 -26.12 -0.15 43.43
CA LEU A 14 -26.33 1.29 43.30
C LEU A 14 -25.04 2.09 43.02
N SER A 15 -24.96 2.98 42.05
CA SER A 15 -25.93 3.52 41.08
C SER A 15 -25.20 4.65 40.34
N LEU A 16 -25.38 4.80 39.02
CA LEU A 16 -25.39 6.08 38.30
C LEU A 16 -25.53 5.82 36.79
N ILE A 17 -26.75 5.54 36.36
CA ILE A 17 -27.17 5.84 34.98
C ILE A 17 -28.31 6.83 35.13
N VAL A 18 -27.95 8.11 35.26
CA VAL A 18 -28.89 9.22 35.08
C VAL A 18 -28.82 9.57 33.61
N GLY A 19 -29.92 9.29 32.91
CA GLY A 19 -30.03 9.50 31.47
C GLY A 19 -30.23 10.96 31.07
N CYS A 20 -30.36 11.14 29.76
CA CYS A 20 -31.20 12.19 29.17
C CYS A 20 -31.44 11.82 27.70
N THR A 21 -32.64 11.33 27.40
CA THR A 21 -33.25 11.50 26.08
C THR A 21 -33.91 12.88 26.00
N PRO A 22 -33.92 13.49 24.81
CA PRO A 22 -35.21 13.96 24.30
C PRO A 22 -35.45 13.70 22.80
N GLN A 23 -36.69 13.27 22.53
CA GLN A 23 -37.62 13.52 21.41
C GLN A 23 -37.14 13.93 19.99
N THR A 24 -37.53 13.07 19.03
CA THR A 24 -38.15 13.30 17.69
C THR A 24 -38.00 14.64 16.95
N THR A 25 -37.48 14.58 15.70
CA THR A 25 -38.05 15.33 14.55
C THR A 25 -37.67 14.67 13.20
N LYS A 26 -38.61 14.66 12.24
CA LYS A 26 -38.46 14.22 10.83
C LYS A 26 -37.28 14.89 10.12
N PRO A 27 -36.71 14.31 9.04
CA PRO A 27 -35.74 15.02 8.21
C PRO A 27 -36.45 16.13 7.43
N GLU A 28 -36.14 17.37 7.78
CA GLU A 28 -36.52 18.56 7.02
C GLU A 28 -35.49 18.77 5.92
N LYS A 29 -35.95 18.79 4.68
CA LYS A 29 -35.19 19.11 3.48
C LYS A 29 -34.72 20.56 3.59
N LYS A 30 -33.42 20.80 3.75
CA LYS A 30 -32.83 22.13 3.56
C LYS A 30 -32.04 22.17 2.25
N GLU A 31 -32.45 23.14 1.45
CA GLU A 31 -31.90 23.53 0.16
C GLU A 31 -30.45 24.00 0.28
N ASP A 32 -29.78 23.85 -0.86
CA ASP A 32 -28.54 24.46 -1.31
C ASP A 32 -27.99 25.58 -0.44
N LYS A 33 -26.80 25.30 0.10
CA LYS A 33 -25.72 26.26 -0.02
C LYS A 33 -24.64 25.58 -0.81
N ASP A 34 -24.40 26.07 -2.02
CA ASP A 34 -23.22 25.84 -2.83
C ASP A 34 -21.97 26.07 -1.96
N ILE A 35 -21.50 24.99 -1.33
CA ILE A 35 -20.13 24.91 -0.87
C ILE A 35 -19.36 24.64 -2.15
N VAL A 36 -18.87 25.71 -2.78
CA VAL A 36 -17.78 25.61 -3.74
C VAL A 36 -16.59 25.06 -2.95
N ASN A 37 -16.54 23.75 -2.86
CA ASN A 37 -15.38 23.01 -2.43
C ASN A 37 -14.35 23.28 -3.53
N SER A 38 -13.56 24.33 -3.37
CA SER A 38 -12.30 24.48 -4.11
C SER A 38 -11.40 23.37 -3.59
N GLY A 39 -11.70 22.14 -3.99
CA GLY A 39 -10.84 21.02 -3.78
C GLY A 39 -9.63 21.29 -4.63
N ASP A 40 -8.47 21.41 -3.98
CA ASP A 40 -7.19 21.20 -4.63
C ASP A 40 -7.33 19.92 -5.46
N SER A 41 -7.39 20.08 -6.77
CA SER A 41 -7.60 18.97 -7.69
C SER A 41 -6.41 18.04 -7.51
N LYS A 42 -6.57 16.95 -6.74
CA LYS A 42 -5.59 15.87 -6.68
C LYS A 42 -5.30 15.50 -8.14
N PRO A 43 -4.06 15.64 -8.63
CA PRO A 43 -3.74 15.36 -10.03
C PRO A 43 -4.17 13.94 -10.38
N GLU A 44 -4.96 13.79 -11.43
CA GLU A 44 -5.42 12.49 -11.89
C GLU A 44 -4.22 11.65 -12.34
N PRO A 45 -4.20 10.33 -12.02
CA PRO A 45 -3.10 9.47 -12.42
C PRO A 45 -3.00 9.35 -13.94
N MET A 46 -1.81 9.61 -14.49
CA MET A 46 -1.51 9.41 -15.90
C MET A 46 -1.12 7.95 -16.13
N LEU A 47 -1.81 7.28 -17.06
CA LEU A 47 -1.53 5.90 -17.46
C LEU A 47 -0.73 5.87 -18.76
N SER A 48 0.34 5.07 -18.80
CA SER A 48 1.18 4.83 -19.98
C SER A 48 1.45 3.34 -20.19
N LYS A 49 1.83 2.96 -21.41
CA LYS A 49 2.44 1.66 -21.74
C LYS A 49 3.97 1.69 -21.74
N THR A 50 4.54 2.80 -21.28
CA THR A 50 5.98 3.00 -21.10
C THR A 50 6.26 3.34 -19.64
N THR A 51 7.53 3.26 -19.25
CA THR A 51 8.00 3.87 -18.00
C THR A 51 7.69 5.38 -18.05
N PRO A 52 7.21 5.99 -16.95
CA PRO A 52 7.09 7.45 -16.84
C PRO A 52 8.43 8.13 -17.12
N GLU A 53 8.43 9.28 -17.80
CA GLU A 53 9.69 9.96 -18.23
C GLU A 53 10.57 10.35 -17.04
N ASP A 54 9.97 10.81 -15.93
CA ASP A 54 10.67 11.24 -14.71
C ASP A 54 10.82 10.12 -13.67
N PHE A 55 10.69 8.85 -14.08
CA PHE A 55 10.86 7.73 -13.16
C PHE A 55 12.28 7.77 -12.54
N PRO A 56 12.42 7.75 -11.20
CA PRO A 56 13.72 7.95 -10.55
C PRO A 56 14.56 6.66 -10.57
N GLU A 57 15.24 6.43 -11.69
CA GLU A 57 16.11 5.26 -11.92
C GLU A 57 17.31 5.19 -10.97
N ASP A 58 17.70 6.29 -10.33
CA ASP A 58 18.73 6.31 -9.29
C ASP A 58 18.26 5.69 -7.97
N ILE A 59 16.95 5.63 -7.74
CA ILE A 59 16.34 5.05 -6.53
C ILE A 59 16.11 3.56 -6.72
N VAL A 60 15.45 3.16 -7.81
CA VAL A 60 15.23 1.76 -8.20
C VAL A 60 15.38 1.63 -9.72
N PRO A 61 16.60 1.36 -10.24
CA PRO A 61 16.78 1.10 -11.67
C PRO A 61 15.97 -0.13 -12.08
N LEU A 62 15.23 -0.02 -13.19
CA LEU A 62 14.47 -1.15 -13.70
C LEU A 62 15.42 -2.15 -14.39
N TYR A 63 15.45 -3.38 -13.89
CA TYR A 63 16.34 -4.42 -14.38
C TYR A 63 15.63 -5.45 -15.27
N ALA A 64 16.31 -5.85 -16.36
CA ALA A 64 15.89 -6.86 -17.33
C ALA A 64 14.44 -6.68 -17.84
N VAL A 65 14.09 -5.45 -18.24
CA VAL A 65 12.77 -5.12 -18.77
C VAL A 65 12.66 -5.58 -20.22
N ASP A 66 11.76 -6.52 -20.51
CA ASP A 66 11.43 -6.92 -21.89
C ASP A 66 10.20 -6.18 -22.42
N ARG A 67 9.17 -5.98 -21.58
CA ARG A 67 7.94 -5.25 -21.95
C ARG A 67 7.36 -4.52 -20.75
N VAL A 68 7.23 -3.20 -20.84
CA VAL A 68 6.39 -2.44 -19.91
C VAL A 68 4.93 -2.61 -20.33
N GLU A 69 4.10 -3.02 -19.37
CA GLU A 69 2.67 -3.20 -19.59
C GLU A 69 1.88 -2.03 -19.02
N ARG A 70 2.36 -1.43 -17.92
CA ARG A 70 1.75 -0.22 -17.36
C ARG A 70 2.77 0.64 -16.62
N GLY A 71 2.84 1.92 -16.97
CA GLY A 71 3.41 2.99 -16.16
C GLY A 71 2.31 3.88 -15.61
N ILE A 72 2.41 4.27 -14.34
CA ILE A 72 1.53 5.24 -13.69
C ILE A 72 2.38 6.33 -13.08
N PHE A 73 1.96 7.57 -13.27
CA PHE A 73 2.50 8.72 -12.58
C PHE A 73 1.35 9.54 -11.98
N ALA A 74 1.49 9.96 -10.73
CA ALA A 74 0.52 10.83 -10.06
C ALA A 74 1.23 11.82 -9.13
N GLY A 75 0.76 13.07 -9.09
CA GLY A 75 1.40 14.10 -8.26
C GLY A 75 2.84 14.37 -8.70
N GLU A 76 3.71 14.66 -7.74
CA GLU A 76 5.14 14.93 -8.00
C GLU A 76 6.04 13.71 -7.70
N ASN A 77 5.53 12.72 -6.98
CA ASN A 77 6.37 11.71 -6.34
C ASN A 77 5.73 10.32 -6.24
N TYR A 78 4.65 10.04 -6.99
CA TYR A 78 4.10 8.69 -7.10
C TYR A 78 4.38 8.11 -8.49
N TYR A 79 5.08 6.98 -8.51
CA TYR A 79 5.39 6.22 -9.70
C TYR A 79 5.03 4.75 -9.49
N GLN A 80 4.44 4.13 -10.50
CA GLN A 80 4.28 2.69 -10.56
C GLN A 80 4.66 2.19 -11.94
N VAL A 81 5.51 1.17 -12.00
CA VAL A 81 5.88 0.49 -13.24
C VAL A 81 5.60 -1.00 -13.08
N TYR A 82 4.79 -1.54 -13.98
CA TYR A 82 4.45 -2.94 -14.09
C TYR A 82 5.02 -3.45 -15.43
N TYR A 83 5.93 -4.42 -15.37
CA TYR A 83 6.62 -4.93 -16.54
C TYR A 83 6.81 -6.45 -16.50
N TYR A 84 7.06 -7.02 -17.68
CA TYR A 84 7.39 -8.42 -17.86
C TYR A 84 8.86 -8.60 -18.21
N SER A 85 9.42 -9.73 -17.77
CA SER A 85 10.80 -10.12 -18.03
C SER A 85 10.91 -11.59 -18.45
N ASN A 86 11.85 -11.88 -19.34
CA ASN A 86 12.33 -13.22 -19.70
C ASN A 86 13.34 -13.78 -18.69
N THR A 87 13.71 -13.00 -17.69
CA THR A 87 14.59 -13.39 -16.58
C THR A 87 13.80 -14.14 -15.51
N GLU A 88 14.40 -15.17 -14.90
CA GLU A 88 13.75 -15.95 -13.83
C GLU A 88 13.49 -15.08 -12.59
N PRO A 89 12.40 -15.33 -11.82
CA PRO A 89 12.10 -14.54 -10.62
C PRO A 89 13.25 -14.48 -9.61
N GLN A 90 13.94 -15.61 -9.42
CA GLN A 90 15.10 -15.70 -8.50
C GLN A 90 16.27 -14.82 -8.98
N GLU A 91 16.58 -14.79 -10.28
CA GLU A 91 17.69 -13.98 -10.80
C GLU A 91 17.40 -12.48 -10.66
N LEU A 92 16.14 -12.07 -10.83
CA LEU A 92 15.71 -10.70 -10.53
C LEU A 92 15.84 -10.40 -9.03
N TYR A 93 15.43 -11.33 -8.15
CA TYR A 93 15.57 -11.18 -6.72
C TYR A 93 17.04 -10.99 -6.32
N ASP A 94 17.94 -11.88 -6.76
CA ASP A 94 19.36 -11.81 -6.45
C ASP A 94 19.98 -10.47 -6.90
N HIS A 95 19.55 -9.95 -8.06
CA HIS A 95 19.98 -8.64 -8.54
C HIS A 95 19.55 -7.50 -7.61
N TYR A 96 18.28 -7.44 -7.23
CA TYR A 96 17.78 -6.38 -6.34
C TYR A 96 18.27 -6.53 -4.90
N GLU A 97 18.50 -7.76 -4.43
CA GLU A 97 19.16 -8.02 -3.14
C GLU A 97 20.56 -7.44 -3.12
N LEU A 98 21.34 -7.65 -4.17
CA LEU A 98 22.65 -7.04 -4.30
C LEU A 98 22.57 -5.51 -4.39
N LEU A 99 21.62 -4.98 -5.17
CA LEU A 99 21.42 -3.53 -5.34
C LEU A 99 21.13 -2.84 -4.01
N PHE A 100 20.31 -3.44 -3.15
CA PHE A 100 19.89 -2.88 -1.86
C PHE A 100 20.73 -3.38 -0.67
N SER A 101 21.85 -4.05 -0.93
CA SER A 101 22.67 -4.66 0.14
C SER A 101 23.25 -3.67 1.15
N ASP A 102 23.43 -2.41 0.75
CA ASP A 102 23.91 -1.31 1.60
C ASP A 102 22.78 -0.44 2.17
N ASP A 103 21.50 -0.74 1.85
CA ASP A 103 20.34 0.04 2.28
C ASP A 103 19.63 -0.62 3.49
N ASP A 104 20.06 -0.28 4.71
CA ASP A 104 19.52 -0.84 5.97
C ASP A 104 18.00 -0.64 6.16
N ASP A 105 17.41 0.35 5.48
CA ASP A 105 15.98 0.69 5.54
C ASP A 105 15.12 -0.13 4.55
N ILE A 106 15.73 -0.99 3.73
CA ILE A 106 15.05 -1.87 2.78
C ILE A 106 14.96 -3.28 3.35
N ASN A 107 13.73 -3.78 3.52
CA ASN A 107 13.46 -5.13 4.02
C ASN A 107 13.17 -6.06 2.84
N LEU A 108 13.77 -7.23 2.88
CA LEU A 108 13.60 -8.29 1.89
C LEU A 108 12.71 -9.39 2.46
N HIS A 109 11.77 -9.87 1.65
CA HIS A 109 10.87 -10.95 2.02
C HIS A 109 10.69 -11.95 0.88
N GLU A 110 11.10 -13.19 1.14
CA GLU A 110 10.74 -14.35 0.31
C GLU A 110 9.40 -14.92 0.77
N LYS A 111 8.44 -15.02 -0.15
CA LYS A 111 7.12 -15.65 0.06
C LYS A 111 6.98 -16.82 -0.91
N ILE A 112 6.04 -17.72 -0.62
CA ILE A 112 5.83 -18.98 -1.37
C ILE A 112 5.76 -18.78 -2.90
N ASN A 113 5.21 -17.66 -3.37
CA ASN A 113 5.03 -17.37 -4.80
C ASN A 113 5.55 -15.98 -5.21
N ALA A 114 6.39 -15.35 -4.38
CA ALA A 114 6.80 -13.97 -4.61
C ALA A 114 8.06 -13.58 -3.86
N TYR A 115 8.78 -12.61 -4.42
CA TYR A 115 9.83 -11.88 -3.73
C TYR A 115 9.42 -10.42 -3.57
N GLU A 116 9.60 -9.88 -2.37
CA GLU A 116 9.23 -8.51 -2.06
C GLU A 116 10.39 -7.73 -1.43
N PHE A 117 10.54 -6.48 -1.85
CA PHE A 117 11.40 -5.50 -1.22
C PHE A 117 10.52 -4.33 -0.78
N ASN A 118 10.58 -3.97 0.49
CA ASN A 118 9.79 -2.87 1.04
C ASN A 118 10.64 -2.02 1.97
N GLY A 119 10.60 -0.71 1.83
CA GLY A 119 11.32 0.15 2.74
C GLY A 119 11.46 1.58 2.26
N LYS A 120 12.49 2.27 2.73
CA LYS A 120 12.75 3.66 2.38
C LYS A 120 14.14 3.81 1.78
N LYS A 121 14.25 4.64 0.75
CA LYS A 121 15.52 5.08 0.19
C LYS A 121 15.38 6.53 -0.26
N ASN A 122 16.28 7.38 0.21
CA ASN A 122 16.18 8.83 0.04
C ASN A 122 14.79 9.36 0.48
N ASN A 123 14.10 10.06 -0.42
CA ASN A 123 12.77 10.65 -0.19
C ASN A 123 11.62 9.76 -0.69
N TYR A 124 11.86 8.48 -1.01
CA TYR A 124 10.84 7.53 -1.47
C TYR A 124 10.63 6.36 -0.51
N ASN A 125 9.37 5.95 -0.35
CA ASN A 125 9.01 4.60 0.03
C ASN A 125 9.06 3.72 -1.22
N ILE A 126 9.78 2.61 -1.13
CA ILE A 126 9.93 1.61 -2.18
C ILE A 126 9.05 0.41 -1.85
N LYS A 127 8.32 -0.07 -2.87
CA LYS A 127 7.74 -1.40 -2.88
C LYS A 127 8.02 -2.06 -4.22
N LEU A 128 8.81 -3.13 -4.20
CA LEU A 128 9.11 -3.94 -5.37
C LEU A 128 8.56 -5.35 -5.15
N HIS A 129 7.87 -5.89 -6.14
CA HIS A 129 7.25 -7.20 -6.09
C HIS A 129 7.61 -7.98 -7.36
N ILE A 130 8.22 -9.15 -7.21
CA ILE A 130 8.58 -10.06 -8.30
C ILE A 130 7.80 -11.35 -8.12
N ILE A 131 7.12 -11.77 -9.17
CA ILE A 131 6.36 -13.03 -9.20
C ILE A 131 6.62 -13.76 -10.50
N ALA A 132 6.39 -15.07 -10.50
CA ALA A 132 6.31 -15.83 -11.74
C ALA A 132 5.21 -15.26 -12.63
N SER A 133 5.52 -15.10 -13.92
CA SER A 133 4.57 -14.58 -14.90
C SER A 133 3.53 -15.63 -15.29
N ASN A 134 2.29 -15.18 -15.49
CA ASN A 134 1.23 -15.99 -16.10
C ASN A 134 1.11 -15.76 -17.61
N GLU A 135 1.90 -14.86 -18.18
CA GLU A 135 1.98 -14.63 -19.63
C GLU A 135 2.87 -15.67 -20.30
N GLU A 136 2.39 -16.30 -21.37
CA GLU A 136 3.04 -17.46 -22.03
C GLU A 136 4.49 -17.23 -22.47
N ASN A 137 4.89 -15.98 -22.72
CA ASN A 137 6.20 -15.63 -23.27
C ASN A 137 7.13 -14.95 -22.28
N PHE A 138 6.77 -14.89 -20.99
CA PHE A 138 7.58 -14.23 -19.98
C PHE A 138 7.69 -15.11 -18.76
N LYS A 139 8.83 -15.02 -18.09
CA LYS A 139 9.11 -15.82 -16.90
C LYS A 139 8.70 -15.09 -15.62
N SER A 140 8.81 -13.77 -15.64
CA SER A 140 8.56 -12.93 -14.46
C SER A 140 7.67 -11.74 -14.78
N THR A 141 6.91 -11.35 -13.77
CA THR A 141 6.21 -10.08 -13.67
C THR A 141 6.79 -9.30 -12.51
N VAL A 142 7.12 -8.03 -12.75
CA VAL A 142 7.68 -7.13 -11.74
C VAL A 142 6.80 -5.90 -11.60
N ILE A 143 6.54 -5.52 -10.36
CA ILE A 143 5.83 -4.30 -10.00
C ILE A 143 6.75 -3.47 -9.12
N VAL A 144 7.10 -2.27 -9.58
CA VAL A 144 7.86 -1.28 -8.82
C VAL A 144 6.93 -0.12 -8.49
N ILE A 145 6.84 0.23 -7.22
CA ILE A 145 6.07 1.37 -6.73
C ILE A 145 7.00 2.25 -5.90
N LEU A 146 7.03 3.53 -6.25
CA LEU A 146 7.75 4.56 -5.52
C LEU A 146 6.73 5.64 -5.10
N SER A 147 6.68 5.96 -3.82
CA SER A 147 5.85 7.06 -3.30
C SER A 147 6.69 7.96 -2.41
N GLY A 148 6.48 9.28 -2.45
CA GLY A 148 7.23 10.18 -1.59
C GLY A 148 7.02 9.90 -0.09
N VAL A 149 8.04 10.06 0.73
CA VAL A 149 7.93 9.84 2.20
C VAL A 149 6.94 10.81 2.86
N ASN A 150 6.69 11.97 2.24
CA ASN A 150 5.69 12.95 2.65
C ASN A 150 4.48 13.02 1.70
N SER A 151 4.31 12.05 0.79
CA SER A 151 3.07 11.97 0.02
C SER A 151 2.01 11.38 0.94
N ASP A 152 1.28 12.24 1.64
CA ASP A 152 0.03 11.87 2.29
C ASP A 152 -0.95 11.44 1.19
N ILE A 153 -0.89 10.16 0.81
CA ILE A 153 -2.02 9.50 0.14
C ILE A 153 -2.99 9.13 1.26
N GLU A 154 -3.70 10.14 1.79
CA GLU A 154 -4.99 9.95 2.48
C GLU A 154 -6.09 9.60 1.47
#